data_AF-A0A2V8WFE4-F1
#
_entry.id   AF-A0A2V8WFE4-F1
#
_cell.length_a   1.000
_cell.length_b   1.000
_cell.length_c   1.000
_cell.angle_alpha   90.00
_cell.angle_beta   90.00
_cell.angle_gamma   90.00
#
_symmetry.space_group_name_H-M   'P 1'
#
loop_
_entity.id
_entity.type
_entity.pdbx_description
1 polymer ?
#
loop_
_entity_poly.entity_id
_entity_poly.type
_entity_poly.pdbx_seq_one_letter_code
_entity_poly.pdbx_strand_id
1 'polypeptide(L)'
;MGLPRPPLCERVMIRVRSIAAIVTLATFAIVLLLMTPVGAQQFSDRAKQVGMKIKCMCGTCDMAAAICSHPGGEFSGPCGTAKMMLGEVDQHVAKGETDEQILQAFVREYGPQVYTEPPKSGFSLVAWILPSVYLFAGAGVVVFVIARWRKRPTQQASLVAGVPGFSPEMLERARAKVSRETQD
;
A
#
# COMPACT_ATOMS: atom_id res chain seq x y z
N MET A 1 64.94 -49.11 -42.83
CA MET A 1 65.09 -49.69 -41.49
C MET A 1 63.83 -49.39 -40.70
N GLY A 2 63.07 -50.43 -40.36
CA GLY A 2 61.70 -50.32 -39.84
C GLY A 2 61.66 -49.86 -38.39
N LEU A 3 60.72 -48.97 -38.08
CA LEU A 3 60.44 -48.50 -36.72
C LEU A 3 60.02 -49.68 -35.82
N PRO A 4 60.50 -49.75 -34.57
CA PRO A 4 60.15 -50.82 -33.64
C PRO A 4 58.67 -50.74 -33.28
N ARG A 5 57.95 -51.87 -33.42
CA ARG A 5 56.56 -52.00 -32.97
C ARG A 5 56.55 -52.11 -31.43
N PRO A 6 55.80 -51.28 -30.70
CA PRO A 6 55.74 -51.38 -29.25
C PRO A 6 55.07 -52.69 -28.81
N PRO A 7 55.53 -53.30 -27.70
CA PRO A 7 55.04 -54.58 -27.22
C PRO A 7 53.55 -54.52 -26.87
N LEU A 8 52.81 -55.60 -27.16
CA LEU A 8 51.37 -55.74 -26.93
C LEU A 8 50.94 -55.38 -25.50
N CYS A 9 51.82 -55.58 -24.51
CA CYS A 9 51.57 -55.29 -23.09
C CYS A 9 51.35 -53.79 -22.81
N GLU A 10 52.04 -52.91 -23.53
CA GLU A 10 51.96 -51.45 -23.33
C GLU A 10 50.66 -50.87 -23.90
N ARG A 11 50.16 -51.43 -25.01
CA ARG A 11 48.87 -51.07 -25.61
C ARG A 11 47.68 -51.44 -24.72
N VAL A 12 47.78 -52.53 -23.97
CA VAL A 12 46.74 -52.98 -23.04
C VAL A 12 46.68 -52.08 -21.81
N MET A 13 47.82 -51.74 -21.21
CA MET A 13 47.87 -50.86 -20.03
C MET A 13 47.37 -49.44 -20.32
N ILE A 14 47.64 -48.90 -21.51
CA ILE A 14 47.14 -47.57 -21.93
C ILE A 14 45.61 -47.59 -22.06
N ARG A 15 45.03 -48.61 -22.73
CA ARG A 15 43.56 -48.74 -22.84
C ARG A 15 42.87 -48.87 -21.49
N VAL A 16 43.43 -49.67 -20.57
CA VAL A 16 42.83 -49.88 -19.24
C VAL A 16 42.88 -48.59 -18.39
N ARG A 17 43.98 -47.83 -18.44
CA ARG A 17 44.09 -46.53 -17.76
C ARG A 17 43.15 -45.48 -18.37
N SER A 18 42.98 -45.46 -19.69
CA SER A 18 42.04 -44.56 -20.37
C SER A 18 40.58 -44.89 -20.05
N ILE A 19 40.20 -46.17 -20.01
CA ILE A 19 38.84 -46.59 -19.65
C ILE A 19 38.54 -46.24 -18.19
N ALA A 20 39.48 -46.51 -17.28
CA ALA A 20 39.33 -46.14 -15.87
C ALA A 20 39.17 -44.61 -15.68
N ALA A 21 39.95 -43.81 -16.40
CA ALA A 21 39.83 -42.35 -16.38
C ALA A 21 38.50 -41.84 -16.96
N ILE A 22 37.99 -42.46 -18.02
CA ILE A 22 36.69 -42.13 -18.60
C ILE A 22 35.56 -42.51 -17.65
N VAL A 23 35.64 -43.67 -17.00
CA VAL A 23 34.64 -44.11 -16.02
C VAL A 23 34.65 -43.18 -14.80
N THR A 24 35.81 -42.79 -14.26
CA THR A 24 35.86 -41.85 -13.14
C THR A 24 35.31 -40.47 -13.52
N LEU A 25 35.66 -39.92 -14.68
CA LEU A 25 35.09 -38.66 -15.17
C LEU A 25 33.59 -38.75 -15.40
N ALA A 26 33.11 -39.86 -15.98
CA ALA A 26 31.68 -40.09 -16.20
C ALA A 26 30.92 -40.20 -14.88
N THR A 27 31.46 -40.93 -13.89
CA THR A 27 30.85 -41.00 -12.55
C THR A 27 30.83 -39.63 -11.86
N PHE A 28 31.90 -38.85 -11.96
CA PHE A 28 31.95 -37.50 -11.39
C PHE A 28 30.95 -36.55 -12.07
N ALA A 29 30.82 -36.64 -13.39
CA ALA A 29 29.83 -35.88 -14.16
C ALA A 29 28.39 -36.28 -13.81
N ILE A 30 28.11 -37.57 -13.63
CA ILE A 30 26.80 -38.07 -13.20
C ILE A 30 26.47 -37.60 -11.79
N VAL A 31 27.43 -37.63 -10.86
CA VAL A 31 27.25 -37.11 -9.48
C VAL A 31 26.96 -35.61 -9.49
N LEU A 32 27.66 -34.83 -10.32
CA LEU A 32 27.38 -33.41 -10.51
C LEU A 32 25.98 -33.17 -11.10
N LEU A 33 25.50 -34.05 -11.99
CA LEU A 33 24.16 -33.96 -12.57
C LEU A 33 23.04 -34.28 -11.56
N LEU A 34 23.34 -35.13 -10.57
CA LEU A 34 22.41 -35.51 -9.50
C LEU A 34 22.38 -34.51 -8.34
N MET A 35 23.30 -33.52 -8.31
CA MET A 35 23.27 -32.42 -7.35
C MET A 35 22.17 -31.43 -7.75
N THR A 36 20.94 -31.68 -7.30
CA THR A 36 19.88 -30.68 -7.37
C THR A 36 20.19 -29.52 -6.41
N PRO A 37 20.04 -28.25 -6.84
CA PRO A 37 20.26 -27.10 -5.96
C PRO A 37 19.22 -27.07 -4.84
N VAL A 38 19.58 -27.61 -3.68
CA VAL A 38 18.86 -27.43 -2.40
C VAL A 38 19.20 -26.03 -1.88
N GLY A 39 18.53 -24.99 -2.39
CA GLY A 39 18.87 -23.63 -1.97
C GLY A 39 17.96 -22.49 -2.42
N ALA A 40 17.09 -22.69 -3.40
CA ALA A 40 16.09 -21.69 -3.76
C ALA A 40 14.74 -22.10 -3.16
N GLN A 41 14.43 -21.60 -1.96
CA GLN A 41 13.08 -21.58 -1.41
C GLN A 41 12.22 -20.67 -2.31
N GLN A 42 11.76 -21.23 -3.42
CA GLN A 42 10.89 -20.59 -4.38
C GLN A 42 9.45 -20.89 -3.95
N PHE A 43 8.89 -19.99 -3.13
CA PHE A 43 7.46 -20.02 -2.81
C PHE A 43 6.66 -19.95 -4.12
N SER A 44 5.51 -20.62 -4.15
CA SER A 44 4.63 -20.60 -5.31
C SER A 44 4.23 -19.17 -5.67
N ASP A 45 3.96 -18.91 -6.95
CA ASP A 45 3.54 -17.56 -7.39
C ASP A 45 2.23 -17.15 -6.72
N ARG A 46 1.36 -18.11 -6.43
CA ARG A 46 0.14 -17.89 -5.65
C ARG A 46 0.45 -17.49 -4.21
N ALA A 47 1.41 -18.15 -3.55
CA ALA A 47 1.82 -17.76 -2.20
C ALA A 47 2.42 -16.34 -2.17
N LYS A 48 3.17 -15.94 -3.21
CA LYS A 48 3.66 -14.56 -3.34
C LYS A 48 2.50 -13.57 -3.52
N GLN A 49 1.51 -13.89 -4.35
CA GLN A 49 0.34 -13.01 -4.56
C GLN A 49 -0.47 -12.80 -3.27
N VAL A 50 -0.70 -13.87 -2.50
CA VAL A 50 -1.36 -13.77 -1.20
C VAL A 50 -0.47 -13.02 -0.21
N GLY A 51 0.84 -13.29 -0.20
CA GLY A 51 1.82 -12.59 0.63
C GLY A 51 1.97 -11.09 0.33
N MET A 52 1.52 -10.59 -0.83
CA MET A 52 1.43 -9.15 -1.11
C MET A 52 0.22 -8.49 -0.40
N LYS A 53 -0.82 -9.27 -0.08
CA LYS A 53 -2.02 -8.82 0.64
C LYS A 53 -1.86 -8.89 2.17
N ILE A 54 -0.73 -9.43 2.63
CA ILE A 54 -0.42 -9.67 4.04
C ILE A 54 0.79 -8.81 4.41
N LYS A 55 0.63 -7.92 5.39
CA LYS A 55 1.70 -7.13 5.99
C LYS A 55 2.67 -8.03 6.77
N CYS A 56 3.96 -7.77 6.65
CA CYS A 56 4.97 -8.44 7.45
C CYS A 56 4.84 -8.04 8.93
N MET A 57 4.73 -9.04 9.81
CA MET A 57 4.56 -8.83 11.26
C MET A 57 5.91 -8.76 12.00
N CYS A 58 7.01 -8.40 11.34
CA CYS A 58 8.33 -8.27 11.98
C CYS A 58 8.44 -7.06 12.93
N GLY A 59 7.46 -6.15 12.92
CA GLY A 59 7.41 -4.96 13.78
C GLY A 59 8.37 -3.84 13.40
N THR A 60 9.26 -4.06 12.43
CA THR A 60 10.26 -3.09 11.98
C THR A 60 9.96 -2.47 10.62
N CYS A 61 9.02 -3.04 9.85
CA CYS A 61 8.60 -2.50 8.58
C CYS A 61 7.09 -2.67 8.36
N ASP A 62 6.53 -1.81 7.50
CA ASP A 62 5.11 -1.83 7.11
C ASP A 62 4.88 -2.45 5.73
N MET A 63 5.88 -3.17 5.20
CA MET A 63 5.82 -3.76 3.86
C MET A 63 5.09 -5.11 3.87
N ALA A 64 4.55 -5.49 2.71
CA ALA A 64 3.96 -6.81 2.56
C ALA A 64 5.02 -7.92 2.66
N ALA A 65 4.64 -9.08 3.19
CA ALA A 65 5.54 -10.19 3.46
C ALA A 65 6.28 -10.66 2.18
N ALA A 66 5.61 -10.63 1.02
CA ALA A 66 6.19 -11.04 -0.26
C ALA A 66 7.30 -10.11 -0.80
N ILE A 67 7.28 -8.82 -0.45
CA ILE A 67 8.19 -7.80 -1.03
C ILE A 67 9.03 -7.07 0.03
N CYS A 68 8.97 -7.53 1.28
CA CYS A 68 9.78 -6.97 2.35
C CYS A 68 11.27 -7.06 2.01
N SER A 69 11.97 -5.93 2.01
CA SER A 69 13.42 -5.87 1.81
C SER A 69 14.04 -4.86 2.78
N HIS A 70 15.13 -5.24 3.46
CA HIS A 70 15.87 -4.37 4.37
C HIS A 70 17.25 -4.06 3.78
N PRO A 71 17.47 -2.84 3.26
CA PRO A 71 18.80 -2.42 2.86
C PRO A 71 19.71 -2.35 4.10
N GLY A 72 20.77 -3.17 4.14
CA GLY A 72 21.78 -3.13 5.21
C GLY A 72 21.66 -4.18 6.32
N GLY A 73 20.70 -5.11 6.25
CA GLY A 73 20.71 -6.32 7.08
C GLY A 73 21.53 -7.45 6.44
N GLU A 74 21.90 -8.48 7.20
CA GLU A 74 22.68 -9.65 6.75
C GLU A 74 22.11 -10.37 5.50
N PHE A 75 20.84 -10.10 5.17
CA PHE A 75 20.17 -10.59 3.97
C PHE A 75 19.43 -9.45 3.24
N SER A 76 19.81 -9.18 1.99
CA SER A 76 19.14 -8.24 1.06
C SER A 76 17.74 -8.70 0.60
N GLY A 77 17.07 -9.58 1.35
CA GLY A 77 15.85 -10.27 0.98
C GLY A 77 14.79 -10.27 2.09
N PRO A 78 13.71 -11.04 1.94
CA PRO A 78 12.66 -11.12 2.95
C PRO A 78 13.23 -11.52 4.31
N CYS A 79 12.80 -10.80 5.36
CA CYS A 79 13.23 -11.08 6.73
C CYS A 79 12.75 -12.47 7.18
N GLY A 80 13.32 -12.98 8.28
CA GLY A 80 12.97 -14.31 8.80
C GLY A 80 11.46 -14.48 9.03
N THR A 81 10.80 -13.45 9.59
CA THR A 81 9.35 -13.44 9.80
C THR A 81 8.58 -13.53 8.48
N ALA A 82 8.96 -12.76 7.46
CA ALA A 82 8.33 -12.79 6.15
C ALA A 82 8.47 -14.17 5.48
N LYS A 83 9.63 -14.82 5.60
CA LYS A 83 9.85 -16.19 5.08
C LYS A 83 8.95 -17.20 5.78
N MET A 84 8.82 -17.11 7.11
CA MET A 84 7.93 -17.99 7.88
C MET A 84 6.47 -17.82 7.45
N MET A 85 5.99 -16.58 7.35
CA MET A 85 4.62 -16.28 6.92
C MET A 85 4.36 -16.76 5.49
N LEU A 86 5.30 -16.54 4.55
CA LEU A 86 5.18 -17.05 3.17
C LEU A 86 5.18 -18.58 3.12
N GLY A 87 5.93 -19.24 3.98
CA GLY A 87 5.91 -20.70 4.10
C GLY A 87 4.57 -21.23 4.59
N GLU A 88 3.95 -20.57 5.56
CA GLU A 88 2.61 -20.90 6.03
C GLU A 88 1.57 -20.66 4.94
N VAL A 89 1.60 -19.52 4.24
CA VAL A 89 0.75 -19.27 3.08
C VAL A 89 0.91 -20.37 2.02
N ASP A 90 2.14 -20.77 1.71
CA ASP A 90 2.42 -21.81 0.72
C ASP A 90 1.87 -23.18 1.16
N GLN A 91 1.90 -23.49 2.45
CA GLN A 91 1.24 -24.69 3.00
C GLN A 91 -0.29 -24.62 2.84
N HIS A 92 -0.92 -23.48 3.09
CA HIS A 92 -2.36 -23.33 2.87
C HIS A 92 -2.74 -23.39 1.38
N VAL A 93 -1.90 -22.82 0.50
CA VAL A 93 -2.05 -22.97 -0.95
C VAL A 93 -1.94 -24.44 -1.37
N ALA A 94 -1.00 -25.20 -0.80
CA ALA A 94 -0.83 -26.63 -1.05
C ALA A 94 -2.02 -27.46 -0.57
N LYS A 95 -2.74 -27.02 0.48
CA LYS A 95 -4.01 -27.61 0.94
C LYS A 95 -5.20 -27.32 0.02
N GLY A 96 -5.02 -26.48 -1.01
CA GLY A 96 -6.09 -26.11 -1.95
C GLY A 96 -7.07 -25.07 -1.41
N GLU A 97 -6.71 -24.36 -0.34
CA GLU A 97 -7.55 -23.29 0.21
C GLU A 97 -7.62 -22.09 -0.74
N THR A 98 -8.72 -21.33 -0.68
CA THR A 98 -8.92 -20.08 -1.44
C THR A 98 -8.18 -18.92 -0.79
N ASP A 99 -7.83 -17.89 -1.56
CA ASP A 99 -7.06 -16.74 -1.06
C ASP A 99 -7.77 -16.06 0.13
N GLU A 100 -9.09 -15.95 0.09
CA GLU A 100 -9.92 -15.38 1.15
C GLU A 100 -9.87 -16.21 2.43
N GLN A 101 -9.87 -17.55 2.31
CA GLN A 101 -9.75 -18.45 3.46
C GLN A 101 -8.39 -18.32 4.13
N ILE A 102 -7.32 -18.20 3.33
CA ILE A 102 -5.95 -17.99 3.82
C ILE A 102 -5.88 -16.65 4.57
N LEU A 103 -6.38 -15.58 3.96
CA LEU A 103 -6.41 -14.25 4.60
C LEU A 103 -7.21 -14.28 5.90
N GLN A 104 -8.38 -14.93 5.93
CA GLN A 104 -9.17 -15.07 7.15
C GLN A 104 -8.49 -15.92 8.22
N ALA A 105 -7.70 -16.93 7.85
CA ALA A 105 -6.88 -17.68 8.81
C ALA A 105 -5.82 -16.75 9.44
N PHE A 106 -5.09 -16.00 8.62
CA PHE A 106 -4.09 -15.04 9.10
C PHE A 106 -4.69 -13.91 9.95
N VAL A 107 -5.90 -13.43 9.63
CA VAL A 107 -6.59 -12.42 10.44
C VAL A 107 -7.02 -12.98 11.80
N ARG A 108 -7.38 -14.26 11.87
CA ARG A 108 -7.71 -14.91 13.15
C ARG A 108 -6.47 -15.08 14.03
N GLU A 109 -5.31 -15.35 13.43
CA GLU A 109 -4.03 -15.54 14.11
C GLU A 109 -3.39 -14.20 14.55
N TYR A 110 -3.27 -13.25 13.62
CA TYR A 110 -2.49 -12.00 13.78
C TYR A 110 -3.35 -10.75 14.00
N GLY A 111 -4.67 -10.86 13.83
CA GLY A 111 -5.61 -9.75 13.93
C GLY A 111 -5.82 -8.96 12.62
N PRO A 112 -6.68 -7.93 12.64
CA PRO A 112 -7.03 -7.14 11.45
C PRO A 112 -5.88 -6.29 10.89
N GLN A 113 -4.81 -6.10 11.67
CA GLN A 113 -3.59 -5.39 11.28
C GLN A 113 -2.73 -6.15 10.26
N VAL A 114 -3.07 -7.42 9.98
CA VAL A 114 -2.33 -8.24 9.01
C VAL A 114 -2.61 -7.82 7.57
N TYR A 115 -3.72 -7.12 7.31
CA TYR A 115 -4.00 -6.61 5.97
C TYR A 115 -3.09 -5.43 5.63
N THR A 116 -2.57 -5.43 4.40
CA THR A 116 -1.85 -4.26 3.86
C THR A 116 -2.77 -3.04 3.65
N GLU A 117 -4.08 -3.25 3.50
CA GLU A 117 -5.09 -2.18 3.48
C GLU A 117 -6.07 -2.38 4.65
N PRO A 118 -6.30 -1.36 5.50
CA PRO A 118 -7.22 -1.50 6.61
C PRO A 118 -8.61 -1.91 6.10
N PRO A 119 -9.23 -2.97 6.66
CA PRO A 119 -10.51 -3.47 6.16
C PRO A 119 -11.55 -2.35 6.19
N LYS A 120 -12.24 -2.12 5.06
CA LYS A 120 -13.28 -1.09 4.88
C LYS A 120 -14.59 -1.38 5.64
N SER A 121 -14.54 -2.22 6.67
CA SER A 121 -15.71 -2.66 7.43
C SER A 121 -15.66 -2.18 8.88
N GLY A 122 -16.79 -1.74 9.42
CA GLY A 122 -16.93 -1.32 10.83
C GLY A 122 -16.42 0.09 11.07
N PHE A 123 -15.41 0.23 11.95
CA PHE A 123 -14.89 1.54 12.41
C PHE A 123 -14.28 2.37 11.27
N SER A 124 -13.69 1.72 10.26
CA SER A 124 -13.19 2.40 9.06
C SER A 124 -14.31 3.19 8.36
N LEU A 125 -15.52 2.63 8.25
CA LEU A 125 -16.66 3.29 7.61
C LEU A 125 -17.06 4.59 8.34
N VAL A 126 -17.00 4.58 9.67
CA VAL A 126 -17.29 5.76 10.50
C VAL A 126 -16.26 6.87 10.24
N ALA A 127 -14.97 6.52 10.10
CA ALA A 127 -13.93 7.49 9.75
C ALA A 127 -14.15 8.16 8.39
N TRP A 128 -14.77 7.45 7.43
CA TRP A 128 -15.12 8.00 6.11
C TRP A 128 -16.44 8.79 6.10
N ILE A 129 -17.43 8.41 6.93
CA ILE A 129 -18.75 9.07 6.98
C ILE A 129 -18.73 10.33 7.87
N LEU A 130 -17.94 10.32 8.95
CA LEU A 130 -17.85 11.42 9.91
C LEU A 130 -17.59 12.79 9.26
N PRO A 131 -16.63 12.96 8.32
CA PRO A 131 -16.37 14.25 7.69
C PRO A 131 -17.60 14.82 6.98
N SER A 132 -18.33 14.00 6.22
CA SER A 132 -19.54 14.43 5.51
C SER A 132 -20.66 14.77 6.48
N VAL A 133 -20.91 13.92 7.49
CA VAL A 133 -21.94 14.17 8.50
C VAL A 133 -21.66 15.47 9.25
N TYR A 134 -20.42 15.71 9.67
CA TYR A 134 -20.05 16.93 10.39
C TYR A 134 -20.24 18.18 9.51
N LEU A 135 -19.85 18.09 8.23
CA LEU A 135 -20.03 19.18 7.27
C LEU A 135 -21.51 19.54 7.08
N PHE A 136 -22.35 18.54 6.81
CA PHE A 136 -23.79 18.78 6.58
C PHE A 136 -24.53 19.18 7.85
N ALA A 137 -24.19 18.59 9.00
CA ALA A 137 -24.75 18.99 10.29
C ALA A 137 -24.38 20.44 10.63
N GLY A 138 -23.10 20.81 10.49
CA GLY A 138 -22.64 22.18 10.70
C GLY A 138 -23.30 23.19 9.76
N ALA A 139 -23.36 22.88 8.46
CA ALA A 139 -24.04 23.71 7.47
C ALA A 139 -25.54 23.86 7.79
N GLY A 140 -26.21 22.78 8.19
CA GLY A 140 -27.61 22.78 8.59
C GLY A 140 -27.88 23.68 9.80
N VAL A 141 -27.01 23.63 10.82
CA VAL A 141 -27.09 24.49 12.00
C VAL A 141 -26.95 25.97 11.61
N VAL A 142 -25.96 26.30 10.78
CA VAL A 142 -25.73 27.68 10.32
C VAL A 142 -26.95 28.20 9.54
N VAL A 143 -27.45 27.42 8.57
CA VAL A 143 -28.65 27.79 7.79
C VAL A 143 -29.86 27.96 8.69
N PHE A 144 -30.05 27.06 9.67
CA PHE A 144 -31.14 27.14 10.63
C PHE A 144 -31.07 28.41 11.48
N VAL A 145 -29.89 28.75 12.01
CA VAL A 145 -29.68 29.97 12.80
C VAL A 145 -29.96 31.22 11.95
N ILE A 146 -29.42 31.29 10.73
CA ILE A 146 -29.66 32.40 9.80
C ILE A 146 -31.16 32.53 9.48
N ALA A 147 -31.84 31.43 9.19
CA ALA A 147 -33.27 31.42 8.89
C ALA A 147 -34.10 31.86 10.11
N ARG A 148 -33.72 31.45 11.32
CA ARG A 148 -34.36 31.84 12.58
C ARG A 148 -34.18 33.33 12.86
N TRP A 149 -33.01 33.89 12.57
CA TRP A 149 -32.72 35.32 12.75
C TRP A 149 -33.42 36.19 11.72
N ARG A 150 -33.50 35.76 10.45
CA ARG A 150 -34.26 36.46 9.40
C ARG A 150 -35.77 36.47 9.63
N LYS A 151 -36.31 35.49 10.35
CA LYS A 151 -37.74 35.42 10.72
C LYS A 151 -38.11 36.23 11.95
N ARG A 152 -37.18 36.90 12.63
CA ARG A 152 -37.55 37.97 13.56
C ARG A 152 -38.03 39.14 12.71
N PRO A 153 -39.32 39.54 12.79
CA PRO A 153 -39.78 40.72 12.09
C PRO A 153 -38.95 41.88 12.60
N THR A 154 -38.17 42.49 11.71
CA THR A 154 -37.47 43.72 12.00
C THR A 154 -38.54 44.78 12.24
N GLN A 155 -38.93 44.99 13.50
CA GLN A 155 -39.73 46.16 13.91
C GLN A 155 -38.96 47.49 13.67
N GLN A 156 -37.81 47.47 12.99
CA GLN A 156 -37.05 48.65 12.60
C GLN A 156 -37.54 49.30 11.29
N ALA A 157 -38.42 48.67 10.51
CA ALA A 157 -39.02 49.33 9.35
C ALA A 157 -39.97 50.48 9.75
N SER A 158 -40.53 50.47 10.97
CA SER A 158 -41.36 51.56 11.48
C SER A 158 -40.58 52.79 11.97
N LEU A 159 -39.26 52.70 12.17
CA LEU A 159 -38.45 53.85 12.59
C LEU A 159 -38.02 54.75 11.41
N VAL A 160 -38.01 54.22 10.19
CA VAL A 160 -37.66 55.00 8.97
C VAL A 160 -38.89 55.62 8.30
N ALA A 161 -40.09 55.09 8.54
CA ALA A 161 -41.35 55.68 8.07
C ALA A 161 -41.71 57.00 8.77
N GLY A 162 -40.98 57.38 9.83
CA GLY A 162 -41.20 58.59 10.62
C GLY A 162 -40.19 59.72 10.38
N VAL A 163 -39.23 59.57 9.48
CA VAL A 163 -38.35 60.68 9.08
C VAL A 163 -39.11 61.50 8.03
N PRO A 164 -39.47 62.78 8.29
CA PRO A 164 -40.01 63.65 7.25
C PRO A 164 -38.98 63.67 6.12
N GLY A 165 -39.36 63.15 4.94
CA GLY A 165 -38.49 63.13 3.78
C GLY A 165 -37.94 64.53 3.54
N PHE A 166 -36.64 64.63 3.22
CA PHE A 166 -35.96 65.88 2.92
C PHE A 166 -36.84 66.71 1.98
N SER A 167 -37.36 67.79 2.52
CA SER A 167 -38.29 68.64 1.82
C SER A 167 -37.51 69.40 0.73
N PRO A 168 -38.14 69.64 -0.44
CA PRO A 168 -37.43 70.18 -1.60
C PRO A 168 -36.74 71.51 -1.30
N GLU A 169 -37.23 72.30 -0.34
CA GLU A 169 -36.61 73.53 0.11
C GLU A 169 -35.30 73.34 0.90
N MET A 170 -35.15 72.23 1.62
CA MET A 170 -33.92 71.91 2.35
C MET A 170 -32.79 71.52 1.38
N LEU A 171 -33.13 70.78 0.33
CA LEU A 171 -32.21 70.44 -0.76
C LEU A 171 -31.77 71.68 -1.54
N GLU A 172 -32.69 72.60 -1.84
CA GLU A 172 -32.38 73.84 -2.55
C GLU A 172 -31.45 74.76 -1.72
N ARG A 173 -31.74 74.88 -0.41
CA ARG A 173 -30.89 75.64 0.51
C ARG A 173 -29.49 75.04 0.65
N ALA A 174 -29.36 73.71 0.61
CA ALA A 174 -28.07 73.04 0.62
C ALA A 174 -27.27 73.29 -0.66
N ARG A 175 -27.92 73.22 -1.84
CA ARG A 175 -27.28 73.55 -3.13
C ARG A 175 -26.80 75.00 -3.18
N ALA A 176 -27.61 75.94 -2.69
CA ALA A 176 -27.26 77.36 -2.64
C ALA A 176 -26.06 77.68 -1.74
N LYS A 177 -25.83 76.89 -0.68
CA LYS A 177 -24.63 77.01 0.17
C LYS A 177 -23.38 76.55 -0.56
N VAL A 178 -23.44 75.39 -1.22
CA VAL A 178 -22.29 74.85 -1.98
C VAL A 178 -21.86 75.81 -3.08
N SER A 179 -22.80 76.44 -3.80
CA SER A 179 -22.46 77.39 -4.87
C SER A 179 -21.76 78.65 -4.36
N ARG A 180 -22.05 79.09 -3.12
CA ARG A 180 -21.35 80.24 -2.52
C ARG A 180 -19.92 79.88 -2.14
N GLU A 181 -19.71 78.73 -1.51
CA GLU A 181 -18.38 78.29 -1.10
C GLU A 181 -17.43 78.02 -2.27
N THR A 182 -17.96 77.71 -3.46
CA THR A 182 -17.13 77.56 -4.68
C THR A 182 -16.75 78.88 -5.36
N GLN A 183 -17.29 80.02 -4.91
CA GLN A 183 -17.04 81.33 -5.51
C GLN A 183 -16.09 82.21 -4.67
N ASP A 184 -15.78 81.79 -3.45
CA ASP A 184 -14.69 82.32 -2.60
C ASP A 184 -13.37 81.58 -2.91
#